data_AF-A0A925A2K2-F1
#
_entry.id   AF-A0A925A2K2-F1
#
_cell.length_a   1.000
_cell.length_b   1.000
_cell.length_c   1.000
_cell.angle_alpha   90.00
_cell.angle_beta   90.00
_cell.angle_gamma   90.00
#
_symmetry.space_group_name_H-M   'P 1'
#
loop_
_entity.id
_entity.type
_entity.pdbx_description
1 polymer ?
#
loop_
_entity_poly.entity_id
_entity_poly.type
_entity_poly.pdbx_seq_one_letter_code
_entity_poly.pdbx_strand_id
1 'polypeptide(L)'
;MITIDFENSYVPLTVDPAFTSMTFNSPQTDGSEELIVVQLQPYPISKLPNVYNLGFGPSDGDGSFRDNVPLRHADRNKVFSTIMVLALAFLQANPDHFIGLDGSDDARARIYHMIFRSNIPQLEEYFETIGLDYFVKQLRSGDLETDENGAYVYIPFPQSFDYSRSSNKLYRYYMFYLK
;
A
#
# COMPACT_ATOMS: atom_id res chain seq x y z
N MET A 1 5.96 16.78 3.13
CA MET A 1 4.93 15.85 3.62
C MET A 1 4.02 15.55 2.44
N ILE A 2 3.58 14.31 2.27
CA ILE A 2 2.66 13.95 1.18
C ILE A 2 1.23 14.24 1.65
N THR A 3 0.48 14.99 0.86
CA THR A 3 -0.93 15.31 1.12
C THR A 3 -1.81 14.60 0.10
N ILE A 4 -2.87 13.94 0.56
CA ILE A 4 -3.87 13.28 -0.27
C ILE A 4 -5.02 14.25 -0.54
N ASP A 5 -5.44 14.33 -1.80
CA ASP A 5 -6.60 15.06 -2.26
C ASP A 5 -7.24 14.29 -3.43
N PHE A 6 -8.36 13.63 -3.17
CA PHE A 6 -9.04 12.78 -4.16
C PHE A 6 -9.54 13.55 -5.39
N GLU A 7 -9.72 14.87 -5.26
CA GLU A 7 -10.12 15.75 -6.36
C GLU A 7 -8.91 16.22 -7.21
N ASN A 8 -7.69 16.06 -6.69
CA ASN A 8 -6.46 16.42 -7.40
C ASN A 8 -5.64 15.17 -7.76
N SER A 9 -6.06 14.50 -8.82
CA SER A 9 -5.39 13.32 -9.40
C SER A 9 -5.01 13.54 -10.86
N TYR A 10 -4.10 12.71 -11.39
CA TYR A 10 -3.83 12.63 -12.81
C TYR A 10 -4.94 11.84 -13.49
N VAL A 11 -5.26 12.23 -14.73
CA VAL A 11 -6.18 11.47 -15.56
C VAL A 11 -5.53 10.13 -15.92
N PRO A 12 -6.19 8.99 -15.62
CA PRO A 12 -5.67 7.69 -16.02
C PRO A 12 -5.59 7.56 -17.54
N LEU A 13 -4.52 6.93 -18.03
CA LEU A 13 -4.42 6.52 -19.43
C LEU A 13 -5.16 5.21 -19.68
N THR A 14 -5.02 4.27 -18.75
CA THR A 14 -5.74 3.00 -18.74
C THR A 14 -6.24 2.71 -17.33
N VAL A 15 -7.41 2.07 -17.25
CA VAL A 15 -7.97 1.54 -16.00
C VAL A 15 -8.56 0.19 -16.31
N ASP A 16 -8.19 -0.81 -15.53
CA ASP A 16 -8.81 -2.13 -15.59
C ASP A 16 -10.28 -2.04 -15.15
N PRO A 17 -11.24 -2.69 -15.84
CA PRO A 17 -12.66 -2.60 -15.48
C PRO A 17 -13.00 -3.09 -14.06
N ALA A 18 -12.18 -3.97 -13.48
CA ALA A 18 -12.33 -4.40 -12.08
C ALA A 18 -11.56 -3.51 -11.09
N PHE A 19 -11.01 -2.38 -11.56
CA PHE A 19 -10.22 -1.42 -10.79
C PHE A 19 -8.98 -2.04 -10.13
N THR A 20 -8.46 -3.13 -10.71
CA THR A 20 -7.27 -3.81 -10.17
C THR A 20 -5.96 -3.24 -10.69
N SER A 21 -6.00 -2.42 -11.75
CA SER A 21 -4.83 -1.71 -12.22
C SER A 21 -5.19 -0.39 -12.90
N MET A 22 -4.24 0.54 -12.90
CA MET A 22 -4.30 1.75 -13.70
C MET A 22 -2.91 2.15 -14.18
N THR A 23 -2.86 2.96 -15.23
CA THR A 23 -1.65 3.67 -15.63
C THR A 23 -1.90 5.16 -15.77
N PHE A 24 -0.87 5.98 -15.50
CA PHE A 24 -0.91 7.42 -15.71
C PHE A 24 0.50 8.00 -15.90
N ASN A 25 0.61 9.13 -16.59
CA ASN A 25 1.88 9.85 -16.73
C ASN A 25 2.14 10.70 -15.49
N SER A 26 3.33 10.56 -14.91
CA SER A 26 3.83 11.42 -13.85
C SER A 26 4.95 12.31 -14.37
N PRO A 27 4.76 13.64 -14.41
CA PRO A 27 5.85 14.58 -14.63
C PRO A 27 6.95 14.45 -13.56
N GLN A 28 8.20 14.58 -13.99
CA GLN A 28 9.40 14.54 -13.16
C GLN A 28 10.03 15.94 -13.01
N THR A 29 10.87 16.14 -12.00
CA THR A 29 11.50 17.45 -11.73
C THR A 29 12.47 17.91 -12.81
N ASP A 30 12.96 17.00 -13.65
CA ASP A 30 13.84 17.31 -14.78
C ASP A 30 13.08 17.64 -16.07
N GLY A 31 11.75 17.66 -16.02
CA GLY A 31 10.87 17.92 -17.16
C GLY A 31 10.53 16.68 -17.99
N SER A 32 11.07 15.51 -17.67
CA SER A 32 10.63 14.25 -18.26
C SER A 32 9.26 13.80 -17.72
N GLU A 33 8.63 12.86 -18.39
CA GLU A 33 7.43 12.16 -17.91
C GLU A 33 7.72 10.67 -17.76
N GLU A 34 7.21 10.08 -16.68
CA GLU A 34 7.34 8.65 -16.42
C GLU A 34 5.96 8.01 -16.39
N LEU A 35 5.79 6.89 -17.10
CA LEU A 35 4.56 6.11 -17.06
C LEU A 35 4.53 5.29 -15.76
N ILE A 36 3.60 5.63 -14.87
CA ILE A 36 3.38 4.91 -13.62
C ILE A 36 2.32 3.84 -13.85
N VAL A 37 2.62 2.63 -13.38
CA VAL A 37 1.68 1.51 -13.29
C VAL A 37 1.34 1.30 -11.82
N VAL A 38 0.06 1.15 -11.52
CA VAL A 38 -0.46 0.81 -10.19
C VAL A 38 -1.23 -0.49 -10.31
N GLN A 39 -1.02 -1.40 -9.36
CA GLN A 39 -1.68 -2.70 -9.34
C GLN A 39 -2.14 -3.07 -7.93
N LEU A 40 -3.30 -3.71 -7.87
CA LEU A 40 -3.85 -4.40 -6.72
C LEU A 40 -3.81 -5.90 -7.02
N GLN A 41 -3.03 -6.65 -6.24
CA GLN A 41 -2.89 -8.10 -6.40
C GLN A 41 -3.35 -8.82 -5.14
N PRO A 42 -4.04 -9.96 -5.23
CA PRO A 42 -4.40 -10.75 -4.05
C PRO A 42 -3.16 -11.03 -3.18
N TYR A 43 -3.27 -10.77 -1.88
CA TYR A 43 -2.19 -11.01 -0.95
C TYR A 43 -1.96 -12.54 -0.84
N PRO A 44 -0.72 -13.03 -1.01
CA PRO A 44 -0.46 -14.46 -1.22
C PRO A 44 -0.64 -15.33 0.04
N ILE A 45 -0.97 -14.75 1.19
CA ILE A 45 -1.17 -15.48 2.44
C ILE A 45 -2.63 -15.91 2.56
N SER A 46 -2.87 -17.22 2.49
CA SER A 46 -4.20 -17.86 2.60
C SER A 46 -5.01 -17.49 3.86
N LYS A 47 -4.35 -16.98 4.91
CA LYS A 47 -4.96 -16.53 6.16
C LYS A 47 -5.54 -15.11 6.10
N LEU A 48 -5.33 -14.38 5.01
CA LEU A 48 -5.89 -13.04 4.78
C LEU A 48 -6.72 -13.03 3.49
N PRO A 49 -7.87 -13.74 3.46
CA PRO A 49 -8.78 -13.67 2.32
C PRO A 49 -9.28 -12.23 2.13
N ASN A 50 -9.55 -11.86 0.88
CA ASN A 50 -10.03 -10.53 0.47
C ASN A 50 -9.06 -9.37 0.70
N VAL A 51 -7.80 -9.66 1.03
CA VAL A 51 -6.75 -8.64 1.11
C VAL A 51 -6.01 -8.55 -0.21
N TYR A 52 -5.87 -7.33 -0.74
CA TYR A 52 -5.12 -7.02 -1.94
C TYR A 52 -3.94 -6.13 -1.59
N ASN A 53 -2.75 -6.45 -2.08
CA ASN A 53 -1.57 -5.61 -1.93
C ASN A 53 -1.52 -4.55 -3.03
N LEU A 54 -1.33 -3.30 -2.62
CA LEU A 54 -1.14 -2.16 -3.49
C LEU A 54 0.35 -1.98 -3.80
N GLY A 55 0.68 -2.15 -5.08
CA GLY A 55 2.01 -1.90 -5.63
C GLY A 55 1.97 -0.86 -6.74
N PHE A 56 3.05 -0.08 -6.87
CA PHE A 56 3.17 0.90 -7.94
C PHE A 56 4.63 1.21 -8.25
N GLY A 57 4.88 1.68 -9.47
CA GLY A 57 6.20 2.12 -9.92
C GLY A 57 6.21 2.49 -11.40
N PRO A 58 7.37 2.90 -11.94
CA PRO A 58 7.54 3.08 -13.38
C PRO A 58 7.32 1.76 -14.11
N SER A 59 6.70 1.83 -15.29
CA SER A 59 6.49 0.68 -16.16
C SER A 59 7.80 -0.09 -16.42
N ASP A 60 7.70 -1.40 -16.50
CA ASP A 60 8.79 -2.28 -16.95
C ASP A 60 8.75 -2.56 -18.46
N GLY A 61 7.68 -2.15 -19.15
CA GLY A 61 7.46 -2.41 -20.57
C GLY A 61 6.61 -3.66 -20.87
N ASP A 62 6.40 -4.54 -19.90
CA ASP A 62 5.70 -5.82 -20.04
C ASP A 62 4.35 -5.84 -19.30
N GLY A 63 3.86 -4.67 -18.89
CA GLY A 63 2.58 -4.49 -18.21
C GLY A 63 2.67 -4.54 -16.68
N SER A 64 3.87 -4.57 -16.11
CA SER A 64 4.11 -4.48 -14.67
C SER A 64 4.93 -3.22 -14.35
N PHE A 65 5.53 -3.17 -13.16
CA PHE A 65 6.32 -2.05 -12.68
C PHE A 65 7.62 -2.50 -12.03
N ARG A 66 8.57 -1.56 -11.99
CA ARG A 66 9.83 -1.71 -11.25
C ARG A 66 9.69 -1.03 -9.89
N ASP A 67 9.69 -1.79 -8.80
CA ASP A 67 9.50 -1.27 -7.43
C ASP A 67 10.77 -0.70 -6.79
N ASN A 68 11.90 -0.80 -7.47
CA ASN A 68 13.23 -0.43 -6.99
C ASN A 68 13.82 0.82 -7.67
N VAL A 69 13.03 1.50 -8.52
CA VAL A 69 13.47 2.67 -9.27
C VAL A 69 13.05 3.95 -8.53
N PRO A 70 13.99 4.75 -8.01
CA PRO A 70 13.65 6.00 -7.34
C PRO A 70 13.27 7.07 -8.39
N LEU A 71 12.08 7.63 -8.26
CA LEU A 71 11.57 8.71 -9.11
C LEU A 71 11.57 10.05 -8.38
N ARG A 72 11.67 11.13 -9.15
CA ARG A 72 11.63 12.52 -8.66
C ARG A 72 10.41 13.21 -9.26
N HIS A 73 9.23 12.81 -8.81
CA HIS A 73 7.98 13.39 -9.26
C HIS A 73 7.94 14.91 -9.02
N ALA A 74 7.49 15.66 -10.04
CA ALA A 74 7.25 17.10 -9.91
C ALA A 74 6.18 17.39 -8.85
N ASP A 75 5.15 16.53 -8.78
CA ASP A 75 4.12 16.58 -7.74
C ASP A 75 3.88 15.19 -7.13
N ARG A 76 4.55 14.94 -6.00
CA ARG A 76 4.37 13.70 -5.22
C ARG A 76 2.98 13.59 -4.61
N ASN A 77 2.33 14.70 -4.27
CA ASN A 77 1.00 14.67 -3.66
C ASN A 77 -0.03 14.16 -4.66
N LYS A 78 0.03 14.68 -5.89
CA LYS A 78 -0.85 14.26 -6.97
C LYS A 78 -0.62 12.81 -7.39
N VAL A 79 0.62 12.33 -7.40
CA VAL A 79 0.94 10.91 -7.64
C VAL A 79 0.25 10.01 -6.60
N PHE A 80 0.45 10.28 -5.31
CA PHE A 80 -0.16 9.47 -4.26
C PHE A 80 -1.69 9.61 -4.22
N SER A 81 -2.23 10.79 -4.51
CA SER A 81 -3.69 10.99 -4.63
C SER A 81 -4.28 10.15 -5.76
N THR A 82 -3.59 10.11 -6.91
CA THR A 82 -4.00 9.29 -8.06
C THR A 82 -4.00 7.80 -7.72
N ILE A 83 -2.98 7.32 -7.00
CA ILE A 83 -2.91 5.94 -6.52
C ILE A 83 -4.09 5.63 -5.57
N MET A 84 -4.40 6.55 -4.65
CA MET A 84 -5.50 6.38 -3.71
C MET A 84 -6.89 6.45 -4.37
N VAL A 85 -7.04 7.16 -5.49
CA VAL A 85 -8.29 7.16 -6.28
C VAL A 85 -8.59 5.76 -6.83
N LEU A 86 -7.59 5.02 -7.32
CA LEU A 86 -7.80 3.61 -7.72
C LEU A 86 -8.20 2.75 -6.52
N ALA A 87 -7.51 2.91 -5.39
CA ALA A 87 -7.81 2.16 -4.17
C ALA A 87 -9.25 2.39 -3.70
N LEU A 88 -9.72 3.64 -3.76
CA LEU A 88 -11.11 4.00 -3.45
C LEU A 88 -12.09 3.35 -4.43
N ALA A 89 -11.85 3.45 -5.74
CA ALA A 89 -12.71 2.86 -6.76
C ALA A 89 -12.83 1.34 -6.61
N PHE A 90 -11.71 0.66 -6.33
CA PHE A 90 -11.70 -0.78 -6.08
C PHE A 90 -12.53 -1.16 -4.85
N LEU A 91 -12.36 -0.44 -3.73
CA LEU A 91 -13.08 -0.72 -2.50
C LEU A 91 -14.58 -0.39 -2.60
N GLN A 92 -14.95 0.66 -3.34
CA GLN A 92 -16.35 0.94 -3.65
C GLN A 92 -17.02 -0.16 -4.49
N ALA A 93 -16.28 -0.76 -5.42
CA ALA A 93 -16.75 -1.90 -6.19
C ALA A 93 -16.75 -3.22 -5.39
N ASN A 94 -15.90 -3.32 -4.35
CA ASN A 94 -15.70 -4.51 -3.53
C ASN A 94 -15.69 -4.18 -2.02
N PRO A 95 -16.85 -3.85 -1.41
CA PRO A 95 -16.89 -3.28 -0.04
C PRO A 95 -16.41 -4.21 1.07
N ASP A 96 -16.34 -5.52 0.84
CA ASP A 96 -15.88 -6.55 1.78
C ASP A 96 -14.37 -6.85 1.68
N HIS A 97 -13.66 -6.07 0.87
CA HIS A 97 -12.23 -6.22 0.63
C HIS A 97 -11.38 -5.22 1.41
N PHE A 98 -10.09 -5.55 1.51
CA PHE A 98 -9.09 -4.73 2.16
C PHE A 98 -7.95 -4.47 1.18
N ILE A 99 -7.37 -3.28 1.25
CA ILE A 99 -6.13 -2.96 0.56
C ILE A 99 -5.02 -2.83 1.59
N GLY A 100 -3.88 -3.45 1.30
CA GLY A 100 -2.68 -3.35 2.11
C GLY A 100 -1.49 -2.76 1.35
N LEU A 101 -0.57 -2.17 2.11
CA LEU A 101 0.68 -1.58 1.66
C LEU A 101 1.82 -2.28 2.42
N ASP A 102 2.62 -3.04 1.68
CA ASP A 102 3.81 -3.67 2.24
C ASP A 102 4.96 -2.68 2.32
N GLY A 103 5.42 -2.46 3.55
CA GLY A 103 6.61 -1.69 3.83
C GLY A 103 7.82 -2.19 3.05
N SER A 104 7.97 -3.49 2.78
CA SER A 104 9.08 -4.20 2.09
C SER A 104 10.52 -3.88 2.57
N ASP A 105 10.82 -2.63 2.90
CA ASP A 105 11.95 -2.14 3.68
C ASP A 105 11.52 -1.06 4.70
N ASP A 106 12.42 -0.72 5.62
CA ASP A 106 12.16 0.28 6.66
C ASP A 106 11.93 1.70 6.10
N ALA A 107 12.48 2.05 4.93
CA ALA A 107 12.33 3.38 4.37
C ALA A 107 10.92 3.57 3.80
N ARG A 108 10.42 2.60 3.03
CA ARG A 108 9.05 2.56 2.50
C ARG A 108 8.03 2.47 3.64
N ALA A 109 8.25 1.61 4.65
CA ALA A 109 7.40 1.55 5.84
C ALA A 109 7.29 2.91 6.56
N ARG A 110 8.40 3.67 6.70
CA ARG A 110 8.36 5.03 7.28
C ARG A 110 7.55 5.99 6.44
N ILE A 111 7.68 5.94 5.11
CA ILE A 111 6.92 6.79 4.19
C ILE A 111 5.42 6.50 4.33
N TYR A 112 4.99 5.24 4.30
CA TYR A 112 3.59 4.88 4.47
C TYR A 112 3.06 5.30 5.84
N HIS A 113 3.81 5.07 6.92
CA HIS A 113 3.44 5.54 8.26
C HIS A 113 3.19 7.04 8.30
N MET A 114 4.08 7.81 7.67
CA MET A 114 3.95 9.26 7.59
C MET A 114 2.73 9.67 6.78
N ILE A 115 2.46 9.02 5.64
CA ILE A 115 1.30 9.31 4.79
C ILE A 115 0.00 9.08 5.56
N PHE A 116 -0.14 7.92 6.22
CA PHE A 116 -1.35 7.61 7.00
C PHE A 116 -1.56 8.63 8.12
N ARG A 117 -0.49 8.96 8.85
CA ARG A 117 -0.56 9.91 9.96
C ARG A 117 -0.83 11.35 9.51
N SER A 118 -0.33 11.76 8.35
CA SER A 118 -0.48 13.14 7.86
C SER A 118 -1.82 13.42 7.19
N ASN A 119 -2.54 12.38 6.80
CA ASN A 119 -3.77 12.47 6.01
C ASN A 119 -4.98 11.88 6.73
N ILE A 120 -4.97 11.86 8.06
CA ILE A 120 -6.08 11.30 8.87
C ILE A 120 -7.44 11.85 8.43
N PRO A 121 -7.65 13.19 8.32
CA PRO A 121 -8.97 13.72 7.96
C PRO A 121 -9.45 13.25 6.59
N GLN A 122 -8.56 13.18 5.61
CA GLN A 122 -8.90 12.75 4.24
C GLN A 122 -9.11 11.24 4.14
N LEU A 123 -8.36 10.44 4.91
CA LEU A 123 -8.51 8.99 4.89
C LEU A 123 -9.76 8.54 5.65
N GLU A 124 -10.08 9.14 6.80
CA GLU A 124 -11.23 8.77 7.63
C GLU A 124 -12.59 9.14 7.01
N GLU A 125 -12.59 9.98 5.97
CA GLU A 125 -13.78 10.28 5.18
C GLU A 125 -14.27 9.04 4.41
N TYR A 126 -13.35 8.19 3.96
CA TYR A 126 -13.65 7.05 3.09
C TYR A 126 -13.30 5.69 3.69
N PHE A 127 -12.32 5.64 4.60
CA PHE A 127 -11.69 4.40 5.02
C PHE A 127 -11.59 4.24 6.53
N GLU A 128 -11.60 2.99 6.96
CA GLU A 128 -11.06 2.59 8.26
C GLU A 128 -9.66 1.99 8.05
N THR A 129 -8.71 2.30 8.94
CA THR A 129 -7.31 1.86 8.81
C THR A 129 -6.92 0.86 9.90
N ILE A 130 -6.10 -0.12 9.52
CA ILE A 130 -5.62 -1.21 10.35
C ILE A 130 -4.10 -1.24 10.26
N GLY A 131 -3.43 -1.34 11.40
CA GLY A 131 -2.00 -1.64 11.45
C GLY A 131 -1.79 -3.11 11.79
N LEU A 132 -0.99 -3.81 11.00
CA LEU A 132 -0.67 -5.21 11.25
C LEU A 132 0.80 -5.35 11.65
N ASP A 133 0.98 -6.01 12.79
CA ASP A 133 2.24 -6.60 13.16
C ASP A 133 2.16 -8.11 12.93
N TYR A 134 3.29 -8.68 12.53
CA TYR A 134 3.46 -10.13 12.49
C TYR A 134 4.11 -10.58 13.80
N PHE A 135 3.55 -11.60 14.43
CA PHE A 135 4.25 -12.31 15.51
C PHE A 135 4.66 -13.70 15.04
N VAL A 136 5.84 -14.12 15.49
CA VAL A 136 6.30 -15.50 15.38
C VAL A 136 6.03 -16.18 16.71
N LYS A 137 5.40 -17.34 16.67
CA LYS A 137 5.11 -18.10 17.89
C LYS A 137 6.40 -18.74 18.41
N GLN A 138 6.68 -18.59 19.71
CA GLN A 138 7.76 -19.34 20.35
C GLN A 138 7.24 -20.69 20.84
N LEU A 139 7.96 -21.76 20.53
CA LEU A 139 7.70 -23.13 20.96
C LEU A 139 8.19 -23.35 22.39
N ARG A 140 7.68 -24.40 23.04
CA ARG A 140 8.11 -24.77 24.41
C ARG A 140 9.59 -25.16 24.49
N SER A 141 10.21 -25.55 23.38
CA SER A 141 11.65 -25.81 23.28
C SER A 141 12.51 -24.54 23.36
N GLY A 142 11.89 -23.36 23.23
CA GLY A 142 12.57 -22.07 23.10
C GLY A 142 12.78 -21.64 21.64
N ASP A 143 12.60 -22.55 20.68
CA ASP A 143 12.69 -22.26 19.25
C ASP A 143 11.50 -21.45 18.76
N LEU A 144 11.66 -20.80 17.60
CA LEU A 144 10.57 -20.11 16.91
C LEU A 144 9.87 -21.08 15.95
N GLU A 145 8.55 -20.93 15.80
CA GLU A 145 7.76 -21.73 14.86
C GLU A 145 8.21 -21.46 13.42
N THR A 146 8.55 -22.53 12.70
CA THR A 146 8.97 -22.50 11.30
C THR A 146 8.14 -23.45 10.45
N ASP A 147 8.08 -23.20 9.15
CA ASP A 147 7.46 -24.08 8.15
C ASP A 147 8.37 -25.27 7.79
N GLU A 148 7.91 -26.10 6.85
CA GLU A 148 8.64 -27.28 6.37
C GLU A 148 9.99 -26.95 5.71
N ASN A 149 10.19 -25.69 5.30
CA ASN A 149 11.42 -25.20 4.69
C ASN A 149 12.33 -24.46 5.71
N GLY A 150 11.92 -24.40 6.97
CA GLY A 150 12.66 -23.71 8.03
C GLY A 150 12.46 -22.19 8.06
N ALA A 151 11.52 -21.63 7.28
CA ALA A 151 11.19 -20.22 7.34
C ALA A 151 10.23 -19.93 8.51
N TYR A 152 10.37 -18.79 9.18
CA TYR A 152 9.51 -18.45 10.32
C TYR A 152 8.03 -18.34 9.91
N VAL A 153 7.16 -18.95 10.70
CA VAL A 153 5.72 -18.82 10.52
C VAL A 153 5.27 -17.53 11.19
N TYR A 154 4.84 -16.58 10.36
CA TYR A 154 4.29 -15.31 10.80
C TYR A 154 2.76 -15.40 10.85
N ILE A 155 2.17 -14.98 11.96
CA ILE A 155 0.72 -14.84 12.09
C ILE A 155 0.39 -13.35 12.12
N PRO A 156 -0.44 -12.84 11.18
CA PRO A 156 -0.89 -11.46 11.23
C PRO A 156 -1.75 -11.24 12.47
N PHE A 157 -1.47 -10.19 13.22
CA PHE A 157 -2.31 -9.74 14.33
C PHE A 157 -2.88 -8.35 13.98
N PRO A 158 -4.13 -8.27 13.49
CA PRO A 158 -4.74 -6.98 13.16
C PRO A 158 -5.00 -6.19 14.45
N GLN A 159 -4.57 -4.94 14.45
CA GLN A 159 -4.91 -3.96 15.48
C GLN A 159 -5.47 -2.72 14.82
N SER A 160 -6.37 -2.01 15.50
CA SER A 160 -6.73 -0.66 15.12
C SER A 160 -5.47 0.18 14.93
N PHE A 161 -5.43 1.00 13.88
CA PHE A 161 -4.25 1.79 13.59
C PHE A 161 -3.99 2.82 14.72
N ASP A 162 -2.81 2.73 15.34
CA ASP A 162 -2.37 3.67 16.38
C ASP A 162 -1.64 4.84 15.71
N TYR A 163 -2.38 5.91 15.46
CA TYR A 163 -1.84 7.15 14.89
C TYR A 163 -0.83 7.87 15.82
N SER A 164 -0.74 7.48 17.10
CA SER A 164 0.25 7.99 18.06
C SER A 164 1.57 7.19 18.03
N ARG A 165 1.60 6.04 17.36
CA ARG A 165 2.75 5.14 17.26
C ARG A 165 3.94 5.86 16.63
N SER A 166 5.10 5.77 17.28
CA SER A 166 6.31 6.47 16.84
C SER A 166 6.91 5.85 15.57
N SER A 167 7.64 6.64 14.79
CA SER A 167 8.35 6.18 13.58
C SER A 167 9.46 5.14 13.86
N ASN A 168 9.77 4.89 15.14
CA ASN A 168 10.72 3.86 15.58
C ASN A 168 10.03 2.52 15.86
N LYS A 169 8.70 2.49 15.82
CA LYS A 169 7.87 1.28 15.92
C LYS A 169 6.92 1.28 14.74
N LEU A 170 7.41 0.89 13.56
CA LEU A 170 6.56 0.83 12.36
C LEU A 170 5.65 -0.40 12.44
N TYR A 171 4.53 -0.34 11.72
CA TYR A 171 3.80 -1.56 11.39
C TYR A 171 4.57 -2.32 10.31
N ARG A 172 4.39 -3.63 10.28
CA ARG A 172 4.94 -4.45 9.18
C ARG A 172 4.06 -4.39 7.95
N TYR A 173 2.77 -4.19 8.14
CA TYR A 173 1.81 -4.10 7.05
C TYR A 173 0.71 -3.07 7.39
N TYR A 174 0.42 -2.18 6.45
CA TYR A 174 -0.56 -1.11 6.60
C TYR A 174 -1.78 -1.49 5.80
N MET A 175 -2.96 -1.57 6.39
CA MET A 175 -4.20 -1.96 5.71
C MET A 175 -5.29 -0.92 5.88
N PHE A 176 -6.23 -0.87 4.94
CA PHE A 176 -7.43 -0.07 5.01
C PHE A 176 -8.56 -0.70 4.21
N TYR A 177 -9.80 -0.34 4.54
CA TYR A 177 -11.02 -0.83 3.90
C TYR A 177 -12.08 0.27 3.88
N LEU A 178 -13.12 0.08 3.06
CA LEU A 178 -14.21 1.04 2.93
C LEU A 178 -15.01 1.13 4.23
N LYS A 179 -15.40 2.35 4.59
CA LYS A 179 -16.29 2.62 5.71
C LYS A 179 -17.77 2.39 5.39
#